data_AF-A0A2A4F1B5-F1
#
_entry.id   AF-A0A2A4F1B5-F1
#
_cell.length_a   1.000
_cell.length_b   1.000
_cell.length_c   1.000
_cell.angle_alpha   90.00
_cell.angle_beta   90.00
_cell.angle_gamma   90.00
#
_symmetry.space_group_name_H-M   'P 1'
#
loop_
_entity.id
_entity.type
_entity.pdbx_description
1 polymer ?
#
loop_
_entity_poly.entity_id
_entity_poly.type
_entity_poly.pdbx_seq_one_letter_code
_entity_poly.pdbx_strand_id
1 'polypeptide(L)'
;MNTDFEATRPAFGAAGVFDRLRALLRMGPADGRVSTLSRLAIDGLPDEWTQLEAGGLYAVYAAARTPACDALVWESARQARTRDVTVVLARDHASVAAQLGERGFAGAALAPGWPRNLNVLAMPPAVGDAQPGAAHADPGPFARLMGGFRAMRRFGFHARSLYFIEGAERWFSWNDPAALAEEGRAFADWCRMHRIAVVLLMNPDAGHADDAGTDDLPLVRDTRRTRRSAFHSVCAGVAQLQRTHGELLWVVDFWRAGDTLAAGEVRPLRFAPSGRLSAIFDADALVQPREMKLASDEDRVVVSRVVVDGENWVPKDWEIVDDNAAVVAACAKAQAATAVLAFRTRTQLEALCADVHTLRRQCGGALKITIVERGEVLRHQFEMLVLSLGANSVIGRDLPFSRLQAAVRSLHGQLQARPVAADYRAALAAALGDTVLGYLPVGAFCLRTRAVLDRGAVLALSHTLVKMTLLPGVAHVDALRHCMPRRAGDVVTADAEHLYVFLFACEPADADEALKRIFDVPVDTLSDRVVRLAHGSIDAELNKLKAENRRAPIADYSDLFAAAHPAGGARADAATPASPRTVDAAGDA
;
A
#
# COMPACT_ATOMS: atom_id res chain seq x y z
N MET A 1 23.41 61.15 -20.76
CA MET A 1 23.15 61.86 -19.50
C MET A 1 22.59 60.79 -18.55
N ASN A 2 23.38 60.08 -17.73
CA ASN A 2 24.26 60.53 -16.63
C ASN A 2 23.51 61.59 -15.78
N THR A 3 23.20 61.41 -14.50
CA THR A 3 23.98 60.84 -13.38
C THR A 3 23.11 60.56 -12.14
N ASP A 4 23.67 59.78 -11.22
CA ASP A 4 23.33 59.61 -9.80
C ASP A 4 22.91 60.88 -9.04
N PHE A 5 22.15 60.71 -7.96
CA PHE A 5 22.28 61.53 -6.76
C PHE A 5 22.06 60.73 -5.47
N GLU A 6 23.17 60.59 -4.74
CA GLU A 6 23.27 60.22 -3.34
C GLU A 6 22.70 61.30 -2.40
N ALA A 7 22.20 60.81 -1.26
CA ALA A 7 22.38 61.33 0.10
C ALA A 7 21.99 62.78 0.46
N THR A 8 21.01 62.89 1.37
CA THR A 8 21.10 63.85 2.49
C THR A 8 20.34 63.33 3.71
N ARG A 9 21.09 63.03 4.78
CA ARG A 9 20.69 63.12 6.19
C ARG A 9 21.61 64.19 6.81
N PRO A 10 21.31 64.82 7.97
CA PRO A 10 20.22 64.60 8.92
C PRO A 10 19.51 65.88 9.41
N ALA A 11 18.37 65.75 10.10
CA ALA A 11 17.94 66.69 11.12
C ALA A 11 17.27 65.92 12.26
N PHE A 12 17.91 65.95 13.43
CA PHE A 12 17.41 65.38 14.68
C PHE A 12 16.25 66.24 15.21
N GLY A 13 15.09 65.62 15.40
CA GLY A 13 13.92 66.24 16.04
C GLY A 13 13.13 65.17 16.80
N ALA A 14 13.34 65.16 18.11
CA ALA A 14 12.65 64.42 19.18
C ALA A 14 11.41 63.57 18.82
N ALA A 15 11.61 62.26 18.74
CA ALA A 15 10.66 61.22 19.14
C ALA A 15 11.53 60.01 19.59
N GLY A 16 11.51 59.50 20.80
CA GLY A 16 10.47 59.51 21.83
C GLY A 16 10.20 58.07 22.21
N VAL A 17 11.18 57.38 22.81
CA VAL A 17 11.11 56.12 23.61
C VAL A 17 10.46 54.86 22.96
N PHE A 18 9.58 54.97 21.98
CA PHE A 18 8.82 53.87 21.38
C PHE A 18 9.53 53.17 20.21
N ASP A 19 10.46 53.82 19.51
CA ASP A 19 11.22 53.17 18.42
C ASP A 19 12.39 52.32 18.91
N ARG A 20 12.94 52.59 20.10
CA ARG A 20 13.88 51.66 20.76
C ARG A 20 13.21 50.39 21.26
N LEU A 21 11.89 50.43 21.49
CA LEU A 21 11.09 49.25 21.85
C LEU A 21 10.75 48.38 20.63
N ARG A 22 10.66 48.97 19.42
CA ARG A 22 10.47 48.21 18.16
C ARG A 22 11.76 47.60 17.61
N ALA A 23 12.92 48.20 17.85
CA ALA A 23 14.21 47.64 17.41
C ALA A 23 14.68 46.43 18.24
N LEU A 24 14.18 46.26 19.48
CA LEU A 24 14.41 45.07 20.30
C LEU A 24 13.47 43.90 19.98
N LEU A 25 12.49 44.08 19.08
CA LEU A 25 11.51 43.05 18.69
C LEU A 25 11.80 42.39 17.32
N ARG A 26 12.97 42.66 16.71
CA ARG A 26 13.43 41.96 15.51
C ARG A 26 14.92 41.67 15.59
N MET A 27 15.29 40.60 16.28
CA MET A 27 16.56 39.85 16.14
C MET A 27 16.50 38.58 17.01
N GLY A 28 16.59 37.40 16.39
CA GLY A 28 16.93 36.12 17.05
C GLY A 28 15.78 35.38 17.76
N PRO A 29 15.83 34.03 17.81
CA PRO A 29 14.69 33.18 18.14
C PRO A 29 14.32 33.33 19.61
N ALA A 30 13.01 33.34 19.87
CA ALA A 30 12.47 33.27 21.22
C ALA A 30 12.71 31.87 21.80
N ASP A 31 13.93 31.63 22.28
CA ASP A 31 14.24 30.52 23.16
C ASP A 31 13.75 30.87 24.57
N GLY A 32 12.95 29.98 25.17
CA GLY A 32 12.89 29.90 26.63
C GLY A 32 11.71 30.54 27.38
N ARG A 33 10.46 30.35 26.94
CA ARG A 33 9.45 29.87 27.90
C ARG A 33 9.26 28.39 27.67
N VAL A 34 10.22 27.62 28.18
CA VAL A 34 10.14 26.16 28.22
C VAL A 34 8.86 25.79 28.98
N SER A 35 7.84 25.34 28.25
CA SER A 35 6.65 24.72 28.81
C SER A 35 7.11 23.60 29.76
N THR A 36 6.72 23.69 31.04
CA THR A 36 7.03 22.68 32.08
C THR A 36 6.10 21.47 32.00
N LEU A 37 5.34 21.36 30.92
CA LEU A 37 4.29 20.37 30.74
C LEU A 37 4.84 19.13 30.03
N SER A 38 4.22 17.99 30.29
CA SER A 38 4.56 16.75 29.57
C SER A 38 4.00 16.83 28.15
N ARG A 39 4.53 16.03 27.23
CA ARG A 39 4.03 15.97 25.85
C ARG A 39 4.11 14.55 25.31
N LEU A 40 3.34 14.27 24.26
CA LEU A 40 3.52 13.07 23.45
C LEU A 40 4.87 13.15 22.71
N ALA A 41 5.67 12.09 22.79
CA ALA A 41 7.01 12.03 22.20
C ALA A 41 6.95 11.69 20.71
N ILE A 42 6.48 12.66 19.92
CA ILE A 42 6.56 12.64 18.46
C ILE A 42 7.49 13.79 18.05
N ASP A 43 8.67 13.44 17.54
CA ASP A 43 9.67 14.41 17.11
C ASP A 43 9.13 15.24 15.92
N GLY A 44 9.46 16.52 15.87
CA GLY A 44 9.04 17.44 14.80
C GLY A 44 7.65 18.05 14.96
N LEU A 45 6.68 17.41 15.64
CA LEU A 45 5.36 18.00 15.81
C LEU A 45 5.40 19.27 16.69
N PRO A 46 4.56 20.29 16.40
CA PRO A 46 4.42 21.45 17.28
C PRO A 46 3.95 21.03 18.68
N ASP A 47 4.41 21.75 19.70
CA ASP A 47 3.99 21.49 21.09
C ASP A 47 2.46 21.64 21.25
N GLU A 48 1.83 22.51 20.46
CA GLU A 48 0.37 22.72 20.43
C GLU A 48 -0.43 21.45 20.12
N TRP A 49 0.19 20.44 19.50
CA TRP A 49 -0.47 19.21 19.07
C TRP A 49 -0.20 18.02 19.98
N THR A 50 0.74 18.16 20.91
CA THR A 50 1.26 17.05 21.72
C THR A 50 1.30 17.35 23.21
N GLN A 51 1.13 18.61 23.63
CA GLN A 51 1.20 19.04 25.02
C GLN A 51 0.11 18.42 25.89
N LEU A 52 0.50 17.96 27.08
CA LEU A 52 -0.33 17.31 28.09
C LEU A 52 -0.40 18.17 29.35
N GLU A 53 -1.59 18.62 29.68
CA GLU A 53 -1.87 19.48 30.84
C GLU A 53 -2.28 18.66 32.07
N ALA A 54 -1.90 19.15 33.25
CA ALA A 54 -2.29 18.52 34.50
C ALA A 54 -3.81 18.61 34.69
N GLY A 55 -4.48 17.46 34.70
CA GLY A 55 -5.93 17.36 34.77
C GLY A 55 -6.62 17.19 33.42
N GLY A 56 -5.87 17.13 32.32
CA GLY A 56 -6.39 16.86 30.99
C GLY A 56 -6.70 15.38 30.77
N LEU A 57 -7.82 15.12 30.08
CA LEU A 57 -8.17 13.81 29.55
C LEU A 57 -7.96 13.82 28.03
N TYR A 58 -7.08 12.96 27.53
CA TYR A 58 -6.72 12.89 26.11
C TYR A 58 -7.13 11.52 25.55
N ALA A 59 -7.72 11.49 24.36
CA ALA A 59 -8.07 10.25 23.67
C ALA A 59 -7.23 10.11 22.39
N VAL A 60 -6.49 9.01 22.28
CA VAL A 60 -5.72 8.66 21.09
C VAL A 60 -6.27 7.36 20.53
N TYR A 61 -6.86 7.42 19.33
CA TYR A 61 -7.33 6.23 18.64
C TYR A 61 -6.13 5.57 17.94
N ALA A 62 -5.70 4.42 18.44
CA ALA A 62 -4.53 3.71 17.94
C ALA A 62 -4.75 2.21 18.04
N ALA A 63 -4.31 1.46 17.02
CA ALA A 63 -4.33 0.01 17.08
C ALA A 63 -3.37 -0.48 18.19
N ALA A 64 -3.94 -1.12 19.21
CA ALA A 64 -3.20 -1.72 20.30
C ALA A 64 -2.21 -2.79 19.78
N ARG A 65 -1.13 -3.04 20.52
CA ARG A 65 -0.08 -4.03 20.18
C ARG A 65 0.64 -3.76 18.85
N THR A 66 0.71 -2.50 18.42
CA THR A 66 1.50 -2.09 17.26
C THR A 66 2.81 -1.42 17.69
N PRO A 67 3.90 -1.56 16.91
CA PRO A 67 5.18 -0.89 17.20
C PRO A 67 5.05 0.63 17.33
N ALA A 68 4.15 1.25 16.56
CA ALA A 68 3.91 2.68 16.60
C ALA A 68 3.23 3.11 17.91
N CYS A 69 2.22 2.35 18.37
CA CYS A 69 1.59 2.58 19.67
C CYS A 69 2.60 2.40 20.81
N ASP A 70 3.44 1.36 20.73
CA ASP A 70 4.48 1.12 21.73
C ASP A 70 5.53 2.22 21.76
N ALA A 71 6.01 2.68 20.60
CA ALA A 71 6.92 3.81 20.51
C ALA A 71 6.29 5.07 21.11
N LEU A 72 5.03 5.36 20.78
CA LEU A 72 4.31 6.51 21.33
C LEU A 72 4.22 6.46 22.85
N VAL A 73 3.74 5.34 23.44
CA VAL A 73 3.55 5.21 24.88
C VAL A 73 4.87 5.28 25.63
N TRP A 74 5.85 4.47 25.21
CA TRP A 74 7.09 4.31 25.96
C TRP A 74 8.02 5.50 25.82
N GLU A 75 8.14 6.11 24.63
CA GLU A 75 8.95 7.33 24.49
C GLU A 75 8.28 8.52 25.17
N SER A 76 6.95 8.61 25.17
CA SER A 76 6.24 9.67 25.92
C SER A 76 6.42 9.50 27.43
N ALA A 77 6.41 8.26 27.94
CA ALA A 77 6.70 7.97 29.34
C ALA A 77 8.15 8.31 29.72
N ARG A 78 9.11 8.02 28.83
CA ARG A 78 10.53 8.33 29.04
C ARG A 78 10.83 9.84 29.03
N GLN A 79 10.17 10.58 28.14
CA GLN A 79 10.33 12.04 28.02
C GLN A 79 9.37 12.83 28.93
N ALA A 80 8.58 12.14 29.76
CA ALA A 80 7.63 12.77 30.65
C ALA A 80 8.36 13.71 31.64
N ARG A 81 7.86 14.94 31.76
CA ARG A 81 8.43 15.95 32.67
C ARG A 81 7.84 15.88 34.08
N THR A 82 7.42 14.68 34.49
CA THR A 82 6.86 14.40 35.82
C THR A 82 7.61 13.25 36.50
N ARG A 83 7.52 13.19 37.83
CA ARG A 83 8.16 12.15 38.64
C ARG A 83 7.38 10.85 38.65
N ASP A 84 6.06 10.94 38.49
CA ASP A 84 5.10 9.84 38.65
C ASP A 84 4.43 9.53 37.31
N VAL A 85 4.78 8.39 36.71
CA VAL A 85 4.20 7.92 35.45
C VAL A 85 3.65 6.52 35.65
N THR A 86 2.40 6.30 35.25
CA THR A 86 1.77 4.98 35.28
C THR A 86 1.37 4.58 33.87
N VAL A 87 1.81 3.40 33.42
CA VAL A 87 1.48 2.82 32.13
C VAL A 87 0.63 1.57 32.36
N VAL A 88 -0.58 1.54 31.81
CA VAL A 88 -1.47 0.39 31.83
C VAL A 88 -1.53 -0.20 30.43
N LEU A 89 -1.16 -1.47 30.28
CA LEU A 89 -1.10 -2.17 29.00
C LEU A 89 -2.16 -3.26 28.94
N ALA A 90 -2.96 -3.30 27.87
CA ALA A 90 -4.00 -4.31 27.66
C ALA A 90 -3.44 -5.67 27.21
N ARG A 91 -2.45 -6.18 27.94
CA ARG A 91 -1.64 -7.36 27.61
C ARG A 91 -1.54 -8.29 28.81
N ASP A 92 -1.09 -9.52 28.56
CA ASP A 92 -0.75 -10.49 29.59
C ASP A 92 0.53 -10.08 30.33
N HIS A 93 0.69 -10.61 31.55
CA HIS A 93 1.85 -10.29 32.38
C HIS A 93 3.18 -10.69 31.75
N ALA A 94 3.23 -11.80 31.00
CA ALA A 94 4.47 -12.28 30.39
C ALA A 94 4.91 -11.36 29.24
N SER A 95 3.99 -10.93 28.37
CA SER A 95 4.29 -9.94 27.32
C SER A 95 4.79 -8.61 27.89
N VAL A 96 4.15 -8.10 28.95
CA VAL A 96 4.60 -6.86 29.61
C VAL A 96 6.00 -7.02 30.20
N ALA A 97 6.27 -8.15 30.87
CA ALA A 97 7.60 -8.43 31.41
C ALA A 97 8.69 -8.52 30.32
N ALA A 98 8.38 -9.15 29.19
CA ALA A 98 9.29 -9.20 28.04
C ALA A 98 9.60 -7.81 27.49
N GLN A 99 8.59 -6.95 27.32
CA GLN A 99 8.78 -5.57 26.86
C GLN A 99 9.62 -4.71 27.81
N LEU A 100 9.48 -4.94 29.12
CA LEU A 100 10.30 -4.29 30.13
C LEU A 100 11.76 -4.79 30.07
N GLY A 101 11.96 -6.09 29.85
CA GLY A 101 13.27 -6.69 29.63
C GLY A 101 14.02 -6.06 28.45
N GLU A 102 13.35 -5.92 27.29
CA GLU A 102 13.89 -5.24 26.10
C GLU A 102 14.30 -3.79 26.37
N ARG A 103 13.65 -3.13 27.34
CA ARG A 103 13.88 -1.73 27.72
C ARG A 103 14.90 -1.55 28.84
N GLY A 104 15.61 -2.62 29.20
CA GLY A 104 16.70 -2.59 30.17
C GLY A 104 16.27 -2.80 31.63
N PHE A 105 15.02 -3.18 31.89
CA PHE A 105 14.56 -3.58 33.23
C PHE A 105 14.84 -5.06 33.55
N ALA A 106 15.85 -5.65 32.91
CA ALA A 106 16.31 -6.99 33.19
C ALA A 106 17.09 -7.01 34.52
N GLY A 107 16.38 -7.16 35.65
CA GLY A 107 16.94 -7.22 37.01
C GLY A 107 16.55 -6.04 37.90
N ALA A 108 17.21 -5.91 39.06
CA ALA A 108 16.89 -4.88 40.07
C ALA A 108 17.51 -3.49 39.79
N ALA A 109 18.19 -3.33 38.65
CA ALA A 109 18.83 -2.07 38.27
C ALA A 109 17.82 -1.13 37.59
N LEU A 110 17.77 0.13 38.04
CA LEU A 110 17.02 1.18 37.36
C LEU A 110 17.71 1.52 36.04
N ALA A 111 17.02 1.32 34.92
CA ALA A 111 17.47 1.81 33.63
C ALA A 111 17.58 3.36 33.67
N PRO A 112 18.71 3.96 33.24
CA PRO A 112 18.86 5.41 33.25
C PRO A 112 17.88 6.07 32.27
N GLY A 113 17.38 7.26 32.62
CA GLY A 113 16.50 8.07 31.76
C GLY A 113 15.00 7.82 31.92
N TRP A 114 14.57 6.97 32.87
CA TRP A 114 13.16 6.76 33.22
C TRP A 114 12.71 7.65 34.39
N PRO A 115 11.40 7.94 34.52
CA PRO A 115 10.88 8.71 35.64
C PRO A 115 11.09 7.95 36.97
N ARG A 116 11.23 8.72 38.05
CA ARG A 116 11.59 8.19 39.39
C ARG A 116 10.60 7.13 39.88
N ASN A 117 9.31 7.34 39.62
CA ASN A 117 8.23 6.44 40.02
C ASN A 117 7.48 6.00 38.75
N LEU A 118 8.01 4.97 38.07
CA LEU A 118 7.36 4.32 36.93
C LEU A 118 6.58 3.09 37.41
N ASN A 119 5.25 3.12 37.25
CA ASN A 119 4.39 1.96 37.49
C ASN A 119 3.93 1.38 36.16
N VAL A 120 4.05 0.05 35.99
CA VAL A 120 3.59 -0.63 34.78
C VAL A 120 2.61 -1.74 35.16
N LEU A 121 1.38 -1.62 34.66
CA LEU A 121 0.26 -2.49 35.01
C LEU A 121 -0.18 -3.28 33.78
N ALA A 122 -0.34 -4.59 33.94
CA ALA A 122 -0.99 -5.42 32.93
C ALA A 122 -2.51 -5.45 33.18
N MET A 123 -3.28 -5.24 32.12
CA MET A 123 -4.72 -5.41 32.06
C MET A 123 -5.01 -6.62 31.15
N PRO A 124 -4.94 -7.86 31.70
CA PRO A 124 -5.18 -9.06 30.92
C PRO A 124 -6.59 -9.06 30.30
N PRO A 125 -6.79 -9.74 29.16
CA PRO A 125 -8.11 -9.90 28.57
C PRO A 125 -9.07 -10.55 29.57
N ALA A 126 -10.32 -10.10 29.61
CA ALA A 126 -11.32 -10.70 30.47
C ALA A 126 -11.56 -12.15 30.01
N VAL A 127 -11.61 -13.10 30.96
CA VAL A 127 -11.79 -14.54 30.71
C VAL A 127 -13.11 -14.86 29.96
N GLY A 128 -13.99 -13.88 29.76
CA GLY A 128 -15.28 -14.01 29.07
C GLY A 128 -15.30 -13.74 27.56
N ASP A 129 -14.24 -13.20 26.95
CA ASP A 129 -14.23 -12.91 25.49
C ASP A 129 -14.05 -14.20 24.64
N ALA A 130 -13.84 -15.36 25.27
CA ALA A 130 -13.60 -16.65 24.62
C ALA A 130 -14.84 -17.58 24.54
N GLN A 131 -15.97 -17.24 25.16
CA GLN A 131 -17.20 -18.05 25.08
C GLN A 131 -18.42 -17.20 24.66
N PRO A 132 -18.84 -17.28 23.39
CA PRO A 132 -20.10 -16.68 22.94
C PRO A 132 -21.25 -17.52 23.50
N GLY A 133 -21.82 -17.14 24.65
CA GLY A 133 -23.01 -17.82 25.17
C GLY A 133 -23.33 -17.68 26.66
N ALA A 134 -22.44 -17.13 27.49
CA ALA A 134 -22.77 -16.89 28.90
C ALA A 134 -23.40 -15.51 29.06
N ALA A 135 -24.73 -15.45 29.25
CA ALA A 135 -25.47 -14.24 29.60
C ALA A 135 -24.97 -13.67 30.94
N HIS A 136 -23.94 -12.85 30.88
CA HIS A 136 -23.51 -12.03 32.01
C HIS A 136 -24.41 -10.79 32.03
N ALA A 137 -25.01 -10.49 33.18
CA ALA A 137 -25.73 -9.25 33.36
C ALA A 137 -24.84 -8.08 32.92
N ASP A 138 -25.34 -7.21 32.05
CA ASP A 138 -24.59 -6.04 31.61
C ASP A 138 -24.13 -5.27 32.87
N PRO A 139 -22.82 -5.05 33.05
CA PRO A 139 -22.34 -4.30 34.19
C PRO A 139 -23.06 -2.95 34.23
N GLY A 140 -23.62 -2.58 35.39
CA GLY A 140 -24.28 -1.29 35.54
C GLY A 140 -23.36 -0.13 35.14
N PRO A 141 -23.93 1.06 34.85
CA PRO A 141 -23.14 2.22 34.44
C PRO A 141 -22.00 2.49 35.44
N PHE A 142 -20.83 2.89 34.94
CA PHE A 142 -19.60 3.11 35.73
C PHE A 142 -18.94 1.86 36.34
N ALA A 143 -19.55 0.67 36.30
CA ALA A 143 -18.96 -0.52 36.94
C ALA A 143 -17.59 -0.87 36.36
N ARG A 144 -17.44 -0.77 35.02
CA ARG A 144 -16.18 -1.01 34.30
C ARG A 144 -15.11 0.02 34.68
N LEU A 145 -15.48 1.30 34.66
CA LEU A 145 -14.62 2.43 35.03
C LEU A 145 -14.13 2.32 36.49
N MET A 146 -15.04 2.02 37.42
CA MET A 146 -14.71 1.88 38.85
C MET A 146 -13.83 0.66 39.14
N GLY A 147 -13.96 -0.41 38.36
CA GLY A 147 -13.03 -1.54 38.39
C GLY A 147 -11.59 -1.12 38.06
N GLY A 148 -11.41 -0.35 36.97
CA GLY A 148 -10.13 0.21 36.58
C GLY A 148 -9.51 1.10 37.66
N PHE A 149 -10.29 2.04 38.21
CA PHE A 149 -9.84 2.90 39.31
C PHE A 149 -9.44 2.13 40.56
N ARG A 150 -10.21 1.11 40.94
CA ARG A 150 -9.89 0.27 42.11
C ARG A 150 -8.55 -0.45 41.93
N ALA A 151 -8.28 -0.94 40.72
CA ALA A 151 -7.01 -1.59 40.40
C ALA A 151 -5.81 -0.63 40.43
N MET A 152 -6.01 0.64 40.06
CA MET A 152 -4.98 1.67 40.12
C MET A 152 -4.78 2.26 41.52
N ARG A 153 -5.82 2.29 42.36
CA ARG A 153 -5.80 2.93 43.69
C ARG A 153 -4.64 2.44 44.57
N ARG A 154 -4.23 1.17 44.43
CA ARG A 154 -3.12 0.58 45.20
C ARG A 154 -1.74 1.20 44.90
N PHE A 155 -1.61 1.93 43.79
CA PHE A 155 -0.36 2.57 43.37
C PHE A 155 -0.30 4.08 43.68
N GLY A 156 -1.37 4.63 44.28
CA GLY A 156 -1.44 6.02 44.69
C GLY A 156 -1.78 7.00 43.56
N PHE A 157 -2.76 7.87 43.81
CA PHE A 157 -3.11 8.96 42.90
C PHE A 157 -2.35 10.23 43.30
N HIS A 158 -1.13 10.36 42.80
CA HIS A 158 -0.30 11.55 43.04
C HIS A 158 -0.73 12.71 42.14
N ALA A 159 -0.82 13.92 42.68
CA ALA A 159 -1.13 15.10 41.87
C ALA A 159 -0.01 15.36 40.85
N ARG A 160 -0.38 15.84 39.64
CA ARG A 160 0.56 16.08 38.51
C ARG A 160 1.26 14.83 37.98
N SER A 161 0.69 13.65 38.22
CA SER A 161 1.10 12.40 37.60
C SER A 161 0.54 12.25 36.18
N LEU A 162 1.16 11.37 35.40
CA LEU A 162 0.77 11.07 34.02
C LEU A 162 0.41 9.58 33.89
N TYR A 163 -0.75 9.30 33.29
CA TYR A 163 -1.24 7.95 33.06
C TYR A 163 -1.40 7.69 31.56
N PHE A 164 -0.81 6.60 31.07
CA PHE A 164 -1.08 6.05 29.74
C PHE A 164 -1.87 4.77 29.90
N ILE A 165 -3.02 4.67 29.25
CA ILE A 165 -3.92 3.51 29.38
C ILE A 165 -4.19 2.95 27.99
N GLU A 166 -3.51 1.86 27.63
CA GLU A 166 -3.80 1.07 26.44
C GLU A 166 -5.01 0.16 26.67
N GLY A 167 -5.86 0.03 25.65
CA GLY A 167 -7.08 -0.78 25.71
C GLY A 167 -8.18 -0.13 26.56
N ALA A 168 -8.17 1.21 26.65
CA ALA A 168 -9.13 1.98 27.42
C ALA A 168 -10.58 1.72 26.95
N GLU A 169 -10.79 1.16 25.74
CA GLU A 169 -12.12 0.77 25.29
C GLU A 169 -12.85 -0.17 26.26
N ARG A 170 -12.11 -0.97 27.04
CA ARG A 170 -12.69 -1.90 28.03
C ARG A 170 -13.31 -1.20 29.25
N TRP A 171 -13.00 0.07 29.48
CA TRP A 171 -13.44 0.81 30.67
C TRP A 171 -14.77 1.53 30.46
N PHE A 172 -15.21 1.66 29.21
CA PHE A 172 -16.38 2.45 28.85
C PHE A 172 -17.45 1.62 28.15
N SER A 173 -18.66 2.16 28.16
CA SER A 173 -19.85 1.57 27.55
C SER A 173 -20.06 2.10 26.13
N TRP A 174 -19.28 1.63 25.15
CA TRP A 174 -19.31 2.14 23.76
C TRP A 174 -20.62 1.90 22.99
N ASN A 175 -21.44 0.96 23.46
CA ASN A 175 -22.73 0.64 22.85
C ASN A 175 -23.82 1.68 23.19
N ASP A 176 -23.64 2.45 24.26
CA ASP A 176 -24.56 3.50 24.71
C ASP A 176 -23.86 4.88 24.73
N PRO A 177 -24.15 5.76 23.76
CA PRO A 177 -23.57 7.10 23.70
C PRO A 177 -23.85 7.97 24.93
N ALA A 178 -24.99 7.80 25.60
CA ALA A 178 -25.34 8.59 26.77
C ALA A 178 -24.50 8.17 27.98
N ALA A 179 -24.45 6.86 28.25
CA ALA A 179 -23.59 6.30 29.30
C ALA A 179 -22.11 6.62 29.06
N LEU A 180 -21.62 6.50 27.82
CA LEU A 180 -20.25 6.86 27.45
C LEU A 180 -19.93 8.34 27.77
N ALA A 181 -20.85 9.25 27.49
CA ALA A 181 -20.67 10.68 27.76
C ALA A 181 -20.64 10.97 29.27
N GLU A 182 -21.50 10.33 30.05
CA GLU A 182 -21.52 10.46 31.51
C GLU A 182 -20.25 9.87 32.16
N GLU A 183 -19.85 8.68 31.75
CA GLU A 183 -18.61 8.03 32.18
C GLU A 183 -17.38 8.88 31.82
N GLY A 184 -17.34 9.42 30.60
CA GLY A 184 -16.29 10.34 30.15
C GLY A 184 -16.25 11.64 30.96
N ARG A 185 -17.41 12.23 31.26
CA ARG A 185 -17.52 13.43 32.11
C ARG A 185 -17.01 13.17 33.53
N ALA A 186 -17.46 12.10 34.16
CA ALA A 186 -17.01 11.74 35.49
C ALA A 186 -15.48 11.50 35.54
N PHE A 187 -14.92 10.87 34.50
CA PHE A 187 -13.47 10.66 34.44
C PHE A 187 -12.71 11.97 34.21
N ALA A 188 -13.15 12.83 33.29
CA ALA A 188 -12.49 14.12 33.09
C ALA A 188 -12.58 15.02 34.34
N ASP A 189 -13.71 15.00 35.04
CA ASP A 189 -13.88 15.72 36.31
C ASP A 189 -12.93 15.19 37.38
N TRP A 190 -12.74 13.86 37.45
CA TRP A 190 -11.74 13.23 38.32
C TRP A 190 -10.31 13.64 37.95
N CYS A 191 -9.95 13.64 36.66
CA CYS A 191 -8.65 14.10 36.19
C CYS A 191 -8.38 15.54 36.66
N ARG A 192 -9.36 16.44 36.47
CA ARG A 192 -9.28 17.84 36.89
C ARG A 192 -9.17 17.99 38.41
N MET A 193 -9.98 17.26 39.17
CA MET A 193 -9.96 17.30 40.64
C MET A 193 -8.61 16.88 41.22
N HIS A 194 -8.02 15.81 40.69
CA HIS A 194 -6.73 15.29 41.16
C HIS A 194 -5.51 15.88 40.45
N ARG A 195 -5.73 16.75 39.44
CA ARG A 195 -4.69 17.33 38.57
C ARG A 195 -3.81 16.26 37.91
N ILE A 196 -4.44 15.17 37.45
CA ILE A 196 -3.77 14.03 36.81
C ILE A 196 -4.01 14.11 35.31
N ALA A 197 -2.95 14.01 34.52
CA ALA A 197 -3.06 13.91 33.06
C ALA A 197 -3.27 12.44 32.67
N VAL A 198 -4.28 12.14 31.86
CA VAL A 198 -4.58 10.79 31.40
C VAL A 198 -4.64 10.76 29.88
N VAL A 199 -3.86 9.87 29.27
CA VAL A 199 -3.89 9.55 27.84
C VAL A 199 -4.50 8.17 27.67
N LEU A 200 -5.67 8.12 27.07
CA LEU A 200 -6.39 6.89 26.75
C LEU A 200 -6.04 6.46 25.34
N LEU A 201 -5.38 5.32 25.18
CA LEU A 201 -5.16 4.68 23.88
C LEU A 201 -6.21 3.60 23.67
N MET A 202 -6.94 3.71 22.58
CA MET A 202 -8.12 2.86 22.35
C MET A 202 -8.30 2.50 20.88
N ASN A 203 -8.83 1.29 20.66
CA ASN A 203 -9.34 0.87 19.36
C ASN A 203 -10.69 0.15 19.53
N PRO A 204 -11.78 0.90 19.72
CA PRO A 204 -13.11 0.33 19.97
C PRO A 204 -13.66 -0.49 18.79
N ASP A 205 -13.09 -0.34 17.59
CA ASP A 205 -13.60 -0.96 16.37
C ASP A 205 -12.85 -2.25 15.97
N ALA A 206 -11.85 -2.68 16.76
CA ALA A 206 -11.00 -3.83 16.47
C ALA A 206 -11.74 -5.18 16.29
N GLY A 207 -12.98 -5.29 16.80
CA GLY A 207 -13.83 -6.49 16.68
C GLY A 207 -14.98 -6.39 15.68
N HIS A 208 -15.17 -5.25 15.01
CA HIS A 208 -16.25 -5.01 14.03
C HIS A 208 -15.70 -4.88 12.59
N ALA A 209 -14.55 -5.48 12.32
CA ALA A 209 -14.07 -5.64 10.95
C ALA A 209 -14.97 -6.67 10.26
N ASP A 210 -16.11 -6.23 9.73
CA ASP A 210 -16.85 -6.99 8.74
C ASP A 210 -15.87 -7.40 7.63
N ASP A 211 -15.93 -8.67 7.23
CA ASP A 211 -15.29 -9.23 6.05
C ASP A 211 -15.70 -8.43 4.81
N ALA A 212 -14.97 -7.38 4.50
CA ALA A 212 -15.00 -6.69 3.23
C ALA A 212 -13.58 -6.18 2.97
N GLY A 213 -12.83 -6.96 2.20
CA GLY A 213 -11.49 -6.59 1.77
C GLY A 213 -11.50 -5.30 0.98
N THR A 214 -11.05 -4.20 1.58
CA THR A 214 -10.55 -3.05 0.85
C THR A 214 -9.55 -2.29 1.71
N ASP A 215 -8.41 -2.00 1.10
CA ASP A 215 -7.21 -1.30 1.58
C ASP A 215 -7.47 0.19 1.94
N ASP A 216 -8.74 0.55 2.18
CA ASP A 216 -9.23 1.92 2.17
C ASP A 216 -10.40 2.09 3.15
N LEU A 217 -10.09 2.20 4.44
CA LEU A 217 -11.02 2.86 5.37
C LEU A 217 -10.35 4.11 5.93
N PRO A 218 -10.35 5.23 5.18
CA PRO A 218 -10.00 6.53 5.72
C PRO A 218 -11.07 6.97 6.72
N LEU A 219 -10.58 7.56 7.82
CA LEU A 219 -11.31 8.25 8.90
C LEU A 219 -12.45 7.43 9.53
N VAL A 220 -12.47 7.39 10.85
CA VAL A 220 -13.68 7.13 11.64
C VAL A 220 -14.90 7.70 10.90
N ARG A 221 -15.76 6.83 10.31
CA ARG A 221 -16.93 7.25 9.53
C ARG A 221 -17.55 8.46 10.22
N ASP A 222 -17.87 9.53 9.51
CA ASP A 222 -18.50 10.73 10.12
C ASP A 222 -19.66 10.37 11.05
N THR A 223 -20.40 9.30 10.72
CA THR A 223 -21.46 8.71 11.54
C THR A 223 -21.01 8.17 12.91
N ARG A 224 -19.83 7.54 13.02
CA ARG A 224 -19.24 7.09 14.30
C ARG A 224 -18.66 8.26 15.09
N ARG A 225 -18.13 9.28 14.41
CA ARG A 225 -17.67 10.53 15.03
C ARG A 225 -18.84 11.28 15.68
N THR A 226 -19.99 11.35 15.02
CA THR A 226 -21.22 11.93 15.62
C THR A 226 -21.65 11.19 16.89
N ARG A 227 -21.62 9.85 16.89
CA ARG A 227 -21.97 9.04 18.08
C ARG A 227 -21.03 9.24 19.26
N ARG A 228 -19.77 9.61 19.03
CA ARG A 228 -18.74 9.82 20.06
C ARG A 228 -18.52 11.30 20.42
N SER A 229 -19.25 12.21 19.78
CA SER A 229 -19.07 13.67 19.92
C SER A 229 -19.23 14.17 21.35
N ALA A 230 -20.21 13.65 22.09
CA ALA A 230 -20.43 14.02 23.49
C ALA A 230 -19.23 13.62 24.38
N PHE A 231 -18.65 12.43 24.18
CA PHE A 231 -17.43 11.99 24.87
C PHE A 231 -16.23 12.86 24.48
N HIS A 232 -16.04 13.08 23.17
CA HIS A 232 -14.96 13.93 22.66
C HIS A 232 -15.04 15.34 23.26
N SER A 233 -16.23 15.92 23.45
CA SER A 233 -16.39 17.27 24.01
C SER A 233 -15.80 17.43 25.41
N VAL A 234 -15.67 16.34 26.17
CA VAL A 234 -15.10 16.35 27.53
C VAL A 234 -13.57 16.19 27.52
N CYS A 235 -13.00 15.68 26.43
CA CYS A 235 -11.55 15.52 26.27
C CYS A 235 -10.87 16.87 26.00
N ALA A 236 -9.65 17.02 26.53
CA ALA A 236 -8.76 18.14 26.21
C ALA A 236 -8.14 17.99 24.81
N GLY A 237 -7.96 16.75 24.33
CA GLY A 237 -7.50 16.49 22.97
C GLY A 237 -7.92 15.12 22.48
N VAL A 238 -8.17 15.03 21.18
CA VAL A 238 -8.49 13.82 20.43
C VAL A 238 -7.58 13.75 19.20
N ALA A 239 -6.83 12.66 19.11
CA ALA A 239 -5.98 12.38 17.96
C ALA A 239 -6.11 10.91 17.53
N GLN A 240 -5.63 10.59 16.34
CA GLN A 240 -5.65 9.26 15.77
C GLN A 240 -4.27 8.93 15.22
N LEU A 241 -3.80 7.73 15.55
CA LEU A 241 -2.61 7.13 14.97
C LEU A 241 -3.09 6.01 14.05
N GLN A 242 -3.20 6.33 12.76
CA GLN A 242 -3.75 5.42 11.76
C GLN A 242 -2.70 5.02 10.74
N ARG A 243 -2.93 3.90 10.06
CA ARG A 243 -2.10 3.48 8.94
C ARG A 243 -2.94 3.37 7.69
N THR A 244 -2.50 4.02 6.62
CA THR A 244 -3.24 4.09 5.36
C THR A 244 -2.25 3.81 4.24
N HIS A 245 -2.54 2.82 3.38
CA HIS A 245 -1.66 2.41 2.28
C HIS A 245 -0.19 2.15 2.70
N GLY A 246 0.02 1.67 3.92
CA GLY A 246 1.36 1.43 4.48
C GLY A 246 2.05 2.64 5.10
N GLU A 247 1.52 3.85 4.94
CA GLU A 247 2.00 5.06 5.62
C GLU A 247 1.36 5.21 7.01
N LEU A 248 2.17 5.53 8.02
CA LEU A 248 1.71 5.89 9.36
C LEU A 248 1.35 7.38 9.38
N LEU A 249 0.13 7.70 9.81
CA LEU A 249 -0.41 9.05 9.85
C LEU A 249 -0.82 9.42 11.28
N TRP A 250 -0.47 10.64 11.68
CA TRP A 250 -1.00 11.33 12.85
C TRP A 250 -2.10 12.28 12.42
N VAL A 251 -3.33 12.03 12.85
CA VAL A 251 -4.49 12.88 12.57
C VAL A 251 -4.93 13.54 13.86
N VAL A 252 -4.89 14.86 13.92
CA VAL A 252 -5.38 15.64 15.05
C VAL A 252 -6.81 16.05 14.76
N ASP A 253 -7.78 15.41 15.41
CA ASP A 253 -9.17 15.82 15.34
C ASP A 253 -9.32 17.19 16.01
N PHE A 254 -8.88 17.28 17.26
CA PHE A 254 -8.62 18.55 17.93
C PHE A 254 -7.65 18.35 19.10
N TRP A 255 -6.84 19.33 19.43
CA TRP A 255 -5.95 19.29 20.59
C TRP A 255 -5.88 20.66 21.25
N ARG A 256 -6.18 20.72 22.55
CA ARG A 256 -6.14 21.97 23.33
C ARG A 256 -4.83 22.03 24.13
N ALA A 257 -4.10 23.12 23.94
CA ALA A 257 -2.90 23.44 24.69
C ALA A 257 -2.96 24.92 25.11
N GLY A 258 -3.26 25.18 26.38
CA GLY A 258 -3.57 26.52 26.88
C GLY A 258 -4.71 27.16 26.10
N ASP A 259 -4.44 28.33 25.50
CA ASP A 259 -5.41 29.07 24.68
C ASP A 259 -5.38 28.66 23.19
N THR A 260 -4.54 27.67 22.83
CA THR A 260 -4.42 27.20 21.44
C THR A 260 -5.28 25.95 21.19
N LEU A 261 -5.82 25.87 19.98
CA LEU A 261 -6.61 24.74 19.49
C LEU A 261 -6.08 24.34 18.12
N ALA A 262 -5.41 23.20 18.03
CA ALA A 262 -5.11 22.54 16.76
C ALA A 262 -6.32 21.68 16.36
N ALA A 263 -6.74 21.67 15.10
CA ALA A 263 -7.85 20.83 14.63
C ALA A 263 -7.76 20.54 13.13
N GLY A 264 -8.10 19.31 12.74
CA GLY A 264 -8.17 18.87 11.34
C GLY A 264 -6.82 18.68 10.65
N GLU A 265 -5.73 18.56 11.41
CA GLU A 265 -4.38 18.45 10.87
C GLU A 265 -3.98 16.99 10.67
N VAL A 266 -3.36 16.67 9.54
CA VAL A 266 -2.85 15.33 9.23
C VAL A 266 -1.37 15.41 8.92
N ARG A 267 -0.54 14.56 9.54
CA ARG A 267 0.90 14.50 9.28
C ARG A 267 1.40 13.07 9.14
N PRO A 268 2.25 12.78 8.14
CA PRO A 268 2.92 11.49 8.03
C PRO A 268 3.99 11.36 9.11
N LEU A 269 4.07 10.16 9.68
CA LEU A 269 5.06 9.77 10.67
C LEU A 269 6.04 8.75 10.08
N ARG A 270 7.28 8.77 10.58
CA ARG A 270 8.31 7.78 10.36
C ARG A 270 8.96 7.38 11.68
N PHE A 271 9.63 6.23 11.69
CA PHE A 271 10.50 5.81 12.78
C PHE A 271 11.91 6.37 12.56
N ALA A 272 12.39 7.17 13.51
CA ALA A 272 13.79 7.56 13.57
C ALA A 272 14.68 6.33 13.85
N PRO A 273 16.00 6.38 13.57
CA PRO A 273 16.93 5.28 13.89
C PRO A 273 16.93 4.86 15.36
N SER A 274 16.56 5.79 16.26
CA SER A 274 16.38 5.55 17.69
C SER A 274 15.11 4.77 18.06
N GLY A 275 14.25 4.44 17.09
CA GLY A 275 12.96 3.79 17.30
C GLY A 275 11.81 4.76 17.65
N ARG A 276 12.08 6.07 17.71
CA ARG A 276 11.07 7.10 18.03
C ARG A 276 10.22 7.47 16.82
N LEU A 277 9.02 7.98 17.06
CA LEU A 277 8.18 8.56 16.00
C LEU A 277 8.62 9.98 15.69
N SER A 278 8.74 10.31 14.41
CA SER A 278 9.05 11.66 13.92
C SER A 278 8.05 12.03 12.82
N ALA A 279 7.50 13.24 12.88
CA ALA A 279 6.69 13.80 11.81
C ALA A 279 7.58 14.39 10.70
N ILE A 280 7.10 14.31 9.46
CA ILE A 280 7.74 14.95 8.30
C ILE A 280 6.95 16.22 7.96
N PHE A 281 7.67 17.32 7.69
CA PHE A 281 7.12 18.55 7.12
C PHE A 281 7.56 18.69 5.67
N ASP A 282 6.67 19.19 4.80
CA ASP A 282 6.94 19.37 3.36
C ASP A 282 8.18 20.24 3.08
N ALA A 283 8.47 21.22 3.95
CA ALA A 283 9.67 22.06 3.82
C ALA A 283 10.98 21.31 4.14
N ASP A 284 10.91 20.25 4.96
CA ASP A 284 12.07 19.45 5.39
C ASP A 284 12.22 18.15 4.58
N ALA A 285 11.31 17.85 3.64
CA ALA A 285 11.37 16.63 2.80
C ALA A 285 12.67 16.53 1.96
N LEU A 286 13.34 17.66 1.71
CA LEU A 286 14.65 17.72 1.04
C LEU A 286 15.83 17.45 1.98
N VAL A 287 15.64 17.48 3.30
CA VAL A 287 16.71 17.47 4.33
C VAL A 287 16.55 16.35 5.36
N GLN A 288 15.36 15.74 5.51
CA GLN A 288 15.20 14.61 6.44
C GLN A 288 15.97 13.37 5.97
N PRO A 289 16.69 12.68 6.86
CA PRO A 289 17.72 11.71 6.49
C PRO A 289 17.08 10.47 5.87
N ARG A 290 17.76 9.92 4.84
CA ARG A 290 17.54 8.59 4.24
C ARG A 290 17.51 7.42 5.24
N GLU A 291 17.64 7.69 6.53
CA GLU A 291 17.67 6.74 7.65
C GLU A 291 16.33 6.66 8.40
N MET A 292 15.36 7.54 8.13
CA MET A 292 14.02 7.44 8.71
C MET A 292 13.22 6.32 8.05
N LYS A 293 12.61 5.47 8.87
CA LYS A 293 11.93 4.26 8.43
C LYS A 293 10.42 4.40 8.37
N LEU A 294 9.78 3.77 7.38
CA LEU A 294 8.34 3.61 7.25
C LEU A 294 7.75 2.73 8.37
N ALA A 295 8.49 1.72 8.81
CA ALA A 295 8.10 0.84 9.91
C ALA A 295 9.32 0.26 10.63
N SER A 296 9.09 -0.35 11.79
CA SER A 296 10.17 -0.98 12.57
C SER A 296 10.85 -2.14 11.84
N ASP A 297 10.12 -2.85 10.97
CA ASP A 297 10.62 -4.02 10.22
C ASP A 297 11.18 -3.67 8.85
N GLU A 298 11.45 -2.39 8.57
CA GLU A 298 11.83 -1.95 7.22
C GLU A 298 13.15 -2.56 6.71
N ASP A 299 14.08 -2.84 7.62
CA ASP A 299 15.36 -3.46 7.29
C ASP A 299 15.25 -4.96 7.02
N ARG A 300 14.11 -5.58 7.37
CA ARG A 300 13.89 -7.02 7.20
C ARG A 300 13.76 -7.33 5.70
N VAL A 301 14.61 -8.23 5.22
CA VAL A 301 14.56 -8.75 3.85
C VAL A 301 14.25 -10.24 3.91
N VAL A 302 13.14 -10.65 3.29
CA VAL A 302 12.73 -12.05 3.16
C VAL A 302 12.94 -12.46 1.71
N VAL A 303 13.76 -13.49 1.49
CA VAL A 303 14.19 -13.92 0.16
C VAL A 303 13.93 -15.40 -0.08
N SER A 304 13.39 -15.71 -1.25
CA SER A 304 13.29 -17.10 -1.71
C SER A 304 14.67 -17.70 -1.95
N ARG A 305 14.90 -18.93 -1.48
CA ARG A 305 16.18 -19.67 -1.57
C ARG A 305 16.71 -19.72 -3.01
N VAL A 306 15.81 -19.83 -3.98
CA VAL A 306 16.13 -19.85 -5.41
C VAL A 306 16.89 -18.60 -5.88
N VAL A 307 16.67 -17.44 -5.24
CA VAL A 307 17.32 -16.17 -5.63
C VAL A 307 18.81 -16.15 -5.24
N VAL A 308 19.13 -16.80 -4.12
CA VAL A 308 20.48 -16.84 -3.51
C VAL A 308 21.20 -18.18 -3.77
N ASP A 309 20.59 -19.07 -4.55
CA ASP A 309 21.15 -20.39 -4.83
C ASP A 309 22.46 -20.26 -5.60
N GLY A 310 23.53 -20.90 -5.10
CA GLY A 310 24.88 -20.81 -5.66
C GLY A 310 25.75 -19.65 -5.15
N GLU A 311 25.25 -18.79 -4.25
CA GLU A 311 26.04 -17.71 -3.66
C GLU A 311 26.83 -18.18 -2.42
N ASN A 312 28.14 -17.93 -2.41
CA ASN A 312 29.01 -18.32 -1.30
C ASN A 312 28.82 -17.47 -0.04
N TRP A 313 28.23 -16.29 -0.18
CA TRP A 313 28.03 -15.34 0.91
C TRP A 313 26.73 -14.57 0.72
N VAL A 314 25.84 -14.65 1.72
CA VAL A 314 24.58 -13.90 1.81
C VAL A 314 24.62 -13.04 3.08
N PRO A 315 24.10 -11.80 3.06
CA PRO A 315 23.99 -10.99 4.27
C PRO A 315 23.24 -11.72 5.40
N LYS A 316 23.76 -11.64 6.62
CA LYS A 316 23.16 -12.34 7.79
C LYS A 316 21.77 -11.82 8.15
N ASP A 317 21.45 -10.60 7.75
CA ASP A 317 20.18 -9.93 8.05
C ASP A 317 19.06 -10.36 7.07
N TRP A 318 19.39 -11.19 6.08
CA TRP A 318 18.43 -11.74 5.12
C TRP A 318 17.83 -13.04 5.65
N GLU A 319 16.52 -13.08 5.70
CA GLU A 319 15.75 -14.27 6.05
C GLU A 319 15.52 -15.11 4.78
N ILE A 320 16.20 -16.25 4.69
CA ILE A 320 16.11 -17.15 3.53
C ILE A 320 15.02 -18.19 3.79
N VAL A 321 14.02 -18.23 2.91
CA VAL A 321 12.89 -19.16 2.95
C VAL A 321 12.85 -20.04 1.71
N ASP A 322 12.16 -21.17 1.75
CA ASP A 322 12.29 -22.21 0.72
C ASP A 322 11.70 -21.83 -0.64
N ASP A 323 10.52 -21.19 -0.67
CA ASP A 323 9.81 -20.84 -1.90
C ASP A 323 9.05 -19.50 -1.79
N ASN A 324 8.41 -19.09 -2.89
CA ASN A 324 7.63 -17.85 -2.95
C ASN A 324 6.43 -17.87 -1.99
N ALA A 325 5.79 -19.02 -1.79
CA ALA A 325 4.68 -19.16 -0.85
C ALA A 325 5.14 -18.95 0.61
N ALA A 326 6.33 -19.43 0.96
CA ALA A 326 6.96 -19.19 2.25
C ALA A 326 7.34 -17.71 2.43
N VAL A 327 7.75 -17.00 1.37
CA VAL A 327 7.93 -15.54 1.42
C VAL A 327 6.61 -14.86 1.78
N VAL A 328 5.50 -15.25 1.13
CA VAL A 328 4.18 -14.70 1.41
C VAL A 328 3.78 -14.95 2.86
N ALA A 329 3.96 -16.17 3.37
CA ALA A 329 3.66 -16.53 4.76
C ALA A 329 4.51 -15.74 5.78
N ALA A 330 5.81 -15.59 5.53
CA ALA A 330 6.73 -14.86 6.40
C ALA A 330 6.46 -13.35 6.43
N CYS A 331 5.94 -12.80 5.32
CA CYS A 331 5.57 -11.40 5.18
C CYS A 331 4.10 -11.10 5.53
N ALA A 332 3.26 -12.09 5.84
CA ALA A 332 1.82 -11.89 6.11
C ALA A 332 1.51 -10.89 7.25
N LYS A 333 2.45 -10.67 8.17
CA LYS A 333 2.36 -9.66 9.25
C LYS A 333 3.38 -8.54 9.12
N ALA A 334 4.14 -8.51 8.02
CA ALA A 334 5.14 -7.50 7.75
C ALA A 334 4.47 -6.19 7.32
N GLN A 335 5.18 -5.09 7.57
CA GLN A 335 4.66 -3.74 7.45
C GLN A 335 5.41 -2.94 6.38
N ALA A 336 6.74 -2.90 6.47
CA ALA A 336 7.59 -2.27 5.46
C ALA A 336 8.79 -3.14 5.05
N ALA A 337 8.75 -4.44 5.34
CA ALA A 337 9.78 -5.39 4.93
C ALA A 337 9.93 -5.47 3.40
N THR A 338 11.02 -6.09 2.96
CA THR A 338 11.28 -6.34 1.53
C THR A 338 11.11 -7.81 1.22
N ALA A 339 10.10 -8.14 0.41
CA ALA A 339 9.81 -9.47 -0.11
C ALA A 339 10.49 -9.66 -1.47
N VAL A 340 11.39 -10.64 -1.56
CA VAL A 340 12.13 -10.97 -2.79
C VAL A 340 11.67 -12.33 -3.32
N LEU A 341 10.85 -12.29 -4.36
CA LEU A 341 10.27 -13.45 -5.04
C LEU A 341 11.13 -13.85 -6.25
N ALA A 342 11.09 -15.12 -6.63
CA ALA A 342 11.79 -15.63 -7.81
C ALA A 342 10.83 -15.93 -8.96
N PHE A 343 11.25 -15.62 -10.20
CA PHE A 343 10.61 -16.09 -11.42
C PHE A 343 11.52 -17.09 -12.15
N ARG A 344 11.02 -18.31 -12.38
CA ARG A 344 11.76 -19.37 -13.08
C ARG A 344 11.13 -19.79 -14.39
N THR A 345 9.84 -20.06 -14.41
CA THR A 345 9.15 -20.61 -15.59
C THR A 345 7.81 -19.94 -15.79
N ARG A 346 7.36 -19.87 -17.05
CA ARG A 346 6.01 -19.38 -17.39
C ARG A 346 4.88 -20.08 -16.62
N THR A 347 5.03 -21.36 -16.29
CA THR A 347 4.03 -22.11 -15.51
C THR A 347 3.78 -21.55 -14.12
N GLN A 348 4.75 -20.83 -13.54
CA GLN A 348 4.65 -20.21 -12.22
C GLN A 348 4.08 -18.79 -12.27
N LEU A 349 3.81 -18.24 -13.46
CA LEU A 349 3.36 -16.86 -13.63
C LEU A 349 2.06 -16.56 -12.86
N GLU A 350 1.07 -17.45 -12.95
CA GLU A 350 -0.21 -17.26 -12.26
C GLU A 350 -0.04 -17.26 -10.74
N ALA A 351 0.74 -18.22 -10.21
CA ALA A 351 1.05 -18.28 -8.79
C ALA A 351 1.80 -17.02 -8.32
N LEU A 352 2.79 -16.56 -9.09
CA LEU A 352 3.53 -15.33 -8.80
C LEU A 352 2.61 -14.10 -8.79
N CYS A 353 1.67 -14.00 -9.74
CA CYS A 353 0.69 -12.91 -9.77
C CYS A 353 -0.22 -12.93 -8.53
N ALA A 354 -0.67 -14.11 -8.12
CA ALA A 354 -1.46 -14.29 -6.91
C ALA A 354 -0.67 -13.92 -5.64
N ASP A 355 0.61 -14.31 -5.55
CA ASP A 355 1.50 -14.00 -4.43
C ASP A 355 1.72 -12.49 -4.30
N VAL A 356 2.07 -11.80 -5.39
CA VAL A 356 2.29 -10.35 -5.42
C VAL A 356 1.02 -9.60 -5.01
N HIS A 357 -0.12 -9.98 -5.60
CA HIS A 357 -1.40 -9.35 -5.29
C HIS A 357 -1.81 -9.60 -3.83
N THR A 358 -1.63 -10.82 -3.31
CA THR A 358 -1.92 -11.17 -1.91
C THR A 358 -1.08 -10.36 -0.95
N LEU A 359 0.24 -10.30 -1.17
CA LEU A 359 1.16 -9.49 -0.38
C LEU A 359 0.75 -8.02 -0.36
N ARG A 360 0.44 -7.46 -1.54
CA ARG A 360 0.06 -6.05 -1.66
C ARG A 360 -1.24 -5.74 -0.94
N ARG A 361 -2.25 -6.62 -1.06
CA ARG A 361 -3.56 -6.48 -0.40
C ARG A 361 -3.51 -6.69 1.11
N GLN A 362 -2.58 -7.49 1.62
CA GLN A 362 -2.45 -7.77 3.05
C GLN A 362 -1.56 -6.74 3.77
N CYS A 363 -0.48 -6.29 3.13
CA CYS A 363 0.56 -5.48 3.76
C CYS A 363 0.53 -3.99 3.33
N GLY A 364 -0.22 -3.65 2.29
CA GLY A 364 -0.36 -2.28 1.78
C GLY A 364 0.88 -1.79 1.00
N GLY A 365 0.92 -0.48 0.72
CA GLY A 365 1.90 0.19 -0.15
C GLY A 365 3.34 0.29 0.39
N ALA A 366 3.55 0.11 1.70
CA ALA A 366 4.88 0.22 2.33
C ALA A 366 5.74 -1.05 2.20
N LEU A 367 5.13 -2.21 1.95
CA LEU A 367 5.87 -3.44 1.67
C LEU A 367 6.59 -3.29 0.32
N LYS A 368 7.87 -3.65 0.27
CA LYS A 368 8.62 -3.65 -1.00
C LYS A 368 8.63 -5.04 -1.58
N ILE A 369 8.08 -5.20 -2.78
CA ILE A 369 7.96 -6.48 -3.47
C ILE A 369 8.85 -6.43 -4.71
N THR A 370 9.82 -7.31 -4.79
CA THR A 370 10.73 -7.43 -5.93
C THR A 370 10.71 -8.83 -6.48
N ILE A 371 10.76 -8.92 -7.81
CA ILE A 371 10.81 -10.18 -8.52
C ILE A 371 12.19 -10.32 -9.16
N VAL A 372 12.88 -11.43 -8.90
CA VAL A 372 14.18 -11.73 -9.49
C VAL A 372 14.02 -12.85 -10.50
N GLU A 373 14.43 -12.62 -11.73
CA GLU A 373 14.50 -13.64 -12.75
C GLU A 373 15.67 -14.59 -12.48
N ARG A 374 15.42 -15.90 -12.47
CA ARG A 374 16.48 -16.93 -12.33
C ARG A 374 16.38 -18.06 -13.36
N GLY A 375 15.25 -18.19 -14.04
CA GLY A 375 15.03 -19.22 -15.07
C GLY A 375 14.76 -18.62 -16.44
N GLU A 376 13.54 -18.18 -16.69
CA GLU A 376 13.10 -17.50 -17.91
C GLU A 376 13.14 -15.97 -17.75
N VAL A 377 13.21 -15.22 -18.86
CA VAL A 377 13.11 -13.75 -18.85
C VAL A 377 11.63 -13.42 -18.97
N LEU A 378 11.13 -12.54 -18.11
CA LEU A 378 9.78 -12.04 -18.21
C LEU A 378 9.66 -11.23 -19.51
N ARG A 379 8.71 -11.63 -20.35
CA ARG A 379 8.34 -10.80 -21.50
C ARG A 379 7.77 -9.49 -20.97
N HIS A 380 8.00 -8.40 -21.70
CA HIS A 380 7.57 -7.06 -21.32
C HIS A 380 6.10 -6.99 -20.82
N GLN A 381 5.18 -7.69 -21.48
CA GLN A 381 3.77 -7.73 -21.05
C GLN A 381 3.55 -8.30 -19.63
N PHE A 382 4.36 -9.30 -19.25
CA PHE A 382 4.26 -9.96 -17.95
C PHE A 382 5.01 -9.17 -16.89
N GLU A 383 6.08 -8.47 -17.26
CA GLU A 383 6.71 -7.47 -16.41
C GLU A 383 5.73 -6.35 -16.04
N MET A 384 5.03 -5.78 -17.04
CA MET A 384 4.01 -4.76 -16.80
C MET A 384 2.85 -5.29 -15.95
N LEU A 385 2.43 -6.55 -16.18
CA LEU A 385 1.43 -7.21 -15.34
C LEU A 385 1.85 -7.24 -13.88
N VAL A 386 3.02 -7.79 -13.55
CA VAL A 386 3.43 -7.91 -12.13
C VAL A 386 3.62 -6.55 -11.46
N LEU A 387 4.08 -5.54 -12.20
CA LEU A 387 4.18 -4.16 -11.72
C LEU A 387 2.80 -3.55 -11.44
N SER A 388 1.79 -3.82 -12.29
CA SER A 388 0.40 -3.37 -12.09
C SER A 388 -0.31 -4.07 -10.91
N LEU A 389 0.11 -5.31 -10.62
CA LEU A 389 -0.36 -6.08 -9.46
C LEU A 389 0.28 -5.62 -8.14
N GLY A 390 1.29 -4.74 -8.22
CA GLY A 390 1.90 -4.12 -7.05
C GLY A 390 3.34 -4.51 -6.79
N ALA A 391 4.06 -5.14 -7.72
CA ALA A 391 5.52 -5.24 -7.60
C ALA A 391 6.18 -3.85 -7.73
N ASN A 392 7.24 -3.60 -6.96
CA ASN A 392 8.02 -2.37 -7.03
C ASN A 392 9.03 -2.43 -8.19
N SER A 393 9.65 -3.59 -8.41
CA SER A 393 10.65 -3.77 -9.44
C SER A 393 10.77 -5.23 -9.90
N VAL A 394 11.25 -5.38 -11.13
CA VAL A 394 11.70 -6.66 -11.68
C VAL A 394 13.20 -6.57 -11.92
N ILE A 395 13.95 -7.53 -11.40
CA ILE A 395 15.40 -7.64 -11.52
C ILE A 395 15.71 -8.69 -12.57
N GLY A 396 16.43 -8.27 -13.62
CA GLY A 396 16.80 -9.12 -14.74
C GLY A 396 17.70 -10.31 -14.36
N ARG A 397 17.62 -11.35 -15.18
CA ARG A 397 18.21 -12.68 -14.89
C ARG A 397 19.69 -12.67 -14.53
N ASP A 398 20.49 -12.01 -15.35
CA ASP A 398 21.96 -12.11 -15.32
C ASP A 398 22.62 -11.04 -14.45
N LEU A 399 21.86 -10.45 -13.52
CA LEU A 399 22.38 -9.42 -12.64
C LEU A 399 23.28 -10.04 -11.54
N PRO A 400 24.55 -9.61 -11.40
CA PRO A 400 25.42 -10.08 -10.33
C PRO A 400 24.83 -9.84 -8.94
N PHE A 401 25.11 -10.71 -7.97
CA PHE A 401 24.53 -10.63 -6.64
C PHE A 401 24.79 -9.30 -5.91
N SER A 402 25.97 -8.70 -6.11
CA SER A 402 26.29 -7.38 -5.56
C SER A 402 25.37 -6.27 -6.08
N ARG A 403 24.97 -6.36 -7.35
CA ARG A 403 24.04 -5.42 -7.99
C ARG A 403 22.59 -5.71 -7.58
N LEU A 404 22.24 -6.98 -7.39
CA LEU A 404 20.94 -7.37 -6.82
C LEU A 404 20.78 -6.78 -5.40
N GLN A 405 21.79 -6.90 -4.53
CA GLN A 405 21.76 -6.29 -3.20
C GLN A 405 21.58 -4.76 -3.28
N ALA A 406 22.27 -4.10 -4.20
CA ALA A 406 22.12 -2.66 -4.41
C ALA A 406 20.70 -2.29 -4.88
N ALA A 407 20.11 -3.10 -5.77
CA ALA A 407 18.74 -2.92 -6.24
C ALA A 407 17.73 -3.10 -5.09
N VAL A 408 17.88 -4.14 -4.26
CA VAL A 408 17.04 -4.36 -3.07
C VAL A 408 17.15 -3.20 -2.09
N ARG A 409 18.39 -2.73 -1.79
CA ARG A 409 18.61 -1.56 -0.91
C ARG A 409 18.03 -0.27 -1.47
N SER A 410 17.99 -0.10 -2.79
CA SER A 410 17.44 1.09 -3.43
C SER A 410 15.94 1.27 -3.19
N LEU A 411 15.23 0.20 -2.83
CA LEU A 411 13.80 0.20 -2.52
C LEU A 411 13.50 0.65 -1.09
N HIS A 412 14.53 0.78 -0.24
CA HIS A 412 14.36 1.28 1.11
C HIS A 412 13.78 2.71 1.10
N GLY A 413 12.81 2.97 1.96
CA GLY A 413 12.07 4.23 2.05
C GLY A 413 11.02 4.46 0.96
N GLN A 414 10.90 3.59 -0.04
CA GLN A 414 9.91 3.75 -1.13
C GLN A 414 8.52 3.32 -0.68
N LEU A 415 7.51 4.12 -1.05
CA LEU A 415 6.11 3.79 -0.88
C LEU A 415 5.47 3.57 -2.26
N GLN A 416 4.84 2.42 -2.46
CA GLN A 416 4.14 2.10 -3.70
C GLN A 416 2.80 2.86 -3.74
N ALA A 417 2.78 3.97 -4.46
CA ALA A 417 1.59 4.81 -4.64
C ALA A 417 0.78 4.48 -5.91
N ARG A 418 1.26 3.53 -6.74
CA ARG A 418 0.54 3.16 -7.97
C ARG A 418 -0.75 2.40 -7.62
N PRO A 419 -1.86 2.66 -8.33
CA PRO A 419 -3.08 1.89 -8.14
C PRO A 419 -2.83 0.43 -8.48
N VAL A 420 -3.34 -0.46 -7.62
CA VAL A 420 -3.22 -1.90 -7.78
C VAL A 420 -4.51 -2.43 -8.37
N ALA A 421 -4.42 -3.33 -9.36
CA ALA A 421 -5.60 -3.95 -9.93
C ALA A 421 -6.41 -4.68 -8.84
N ALA A 422 -7.72 -4.44 -8.79
CA ALA A 422 -8.60 -5.01 -7.76
C ALA A 422 -8.78 -6.53 -7.88
N ASP A 423 -8.70 -7.06 -9.11
CA ASP A 423 -8.74 -8.49 -9.40
C ASP A 423 -7.52 -8.89 -10.24
N TYR A 424 -6.66 -9.71 -9.63
CA TYR A 424 -5.47 -10.22 -10.30
C TYR A 424 -5.79 -11.13 -11.49
N ARG A 425 -6.91 -11.87 -11.46
CA ARG A 425 -7.29 -12.80 -12.54
C ARG A 425 -7.70 -12.04 -13.79
N ALA A 426 -8.47 -10.97 -13.63
CA ALA A 426 -8.81 -10.07 -14.72
C ALA A 426 -7.57 -9.43 -15.35
N ALA A 427 -6.62 -8.95 -14.52
CA ALA A 427 -5.35 -8.41 -15.00
C ALA A 427 -4.51 -9.46 -15.75
N LEU A 428 -4.39 -10.68 -15.21
CA LEU A 428 -3.69 -11.79 -15.85
C LEU A 428 -4.33 -12.16 -17.20
N ALA A 429 -5.66 -12.23 -17.27
CA ALA A 429 -6.38 -12.50 -18.50
C ALA A 429 -6.13 -11.41 -19.57
N ALA A 430 -6.08 -10.13 -19.18
CA ALA A 430 -5.74 -9.04 -20.08
C ALA A 430 -4.30 -9.16 -20.64
N ALA A 431 -3.34 -9.58 -19.81
CA ALA A 431 -1.94 -9.75 -20.21
C ALA A 431 -1.66 -11.00 -21.07
N LEU A 432 -2.44 -12.07 -20.89
CA LEU A 432 -2.26 -13.30 -21.67
C LEU A 432 -2.68 -13.15 -23.14
N GLY A 433 -3.49 -12.13 -23.45
CA GLY A 433 -4.00 -11.88 -24.80
C GLY A 433 -5.00 -12.95 -25.25
N ASP A 434 -5.60 -12.75 -26.42
CA ASP A 434 -6.42 -13.80 -27.04
C ASP A 434 -5.52 -14.83 -27.75
N THR A 435 -6.01 -16.08 -27.87
CA THR A 435 -5.31 -17.17 -28.57
C THR A 435 -5.27 -17.02 -30.10
N VAL A 436 -5.78 -15.91 -30.63
CA VAL A 436 -5.88 -15.67 -32.07
C VAL A 436 -4.54 -15.21 -32.63
N LEU A 437 -4.18 -15.76 -33.78
CA LEU A 437 -2.88 -15.63 -34.42
C LEU A 437 -3.09 -15.59 -35.93
N GLY A 438 -2.35 -14.71 -36.62
CA GLY A 438 -2.30 -14.73 -38.09
C GLY A 438 -3.39 -13.89 -38.75
N TYR A 439 -3.77 -14.30 -39.97
CA TYR A 439 -4.63 -13.51 -40.82
C TYR A 439 -6.06 -13.40 -40.27
N LEU A 440 -6.61 -12.19 -40.33
CA LEU A 440 -8.01 -11.91 -40.06
C LEU A 440 -8.58 -11.01 -41.16
N PRO A 441 -9.85 -11.20 -41.54
CA PRO A 441 -10.52 -10.27 -42.43
C PRO A 441 -10.66 -8.90 -41.75
N VAL A 442 -10.65 -7.83 -42.54
CA VAL A 442 -10.58 -6.44 -42.06
C VAL A 442 -11.59 -6.12 -40.96
N GLY A 443 -12.85 -6.57 -41.11
CA GLY A 443 -13.89 -6.36 -40.11
C GLY A 443 -13.56 -7.00 -38.75
N ALA A 444 -13.07 -8.24 -38.77
CA ALA A 444 -12.66 -8.98 -37.57
C ALA A 444 -11.36 -8.41 -36.98
N PHE A 445 -10.40 -8.02 -37.83
CA PHE A 445 -9.16 -7.36 -37.43
C PHE A 445 -9.46 -6.07 -36.66
N CYS A 446 -10.23 -5.13 -37.24
CA CYS A 446 -10.53 -3.86 -36.58
C CYS A 446 -11.27 -4.03 -35.25
N LEU A 447 -12.26 -4.94 -35.20
CA LEU A 447 -13.02 -5.22 -33.97
C LEU A 447 -12.10 -5.80 -32.88
N ARG A 448 -11.24 -6.75 -33.27
CA ARG A 448 -10.35 -7.44 -32.34
C ARG A 448 -9.23 -6.54 -31.83
N THR A 449 -8.59 -5.78 -32.70
CA THR A 449 -7.56 -4.81 -32.30
C THR A 449 -8.11 -3.79 -31.31
N ARG A 450 -9.33 -3.27 -31.54
CA ARG A 450 -10.00 -2.36 -30.60
C ARG A 450 -10.24 -3.02 -29.24
N ALA A 451 -10.79 -4.24 -29.23
CA ALA A 451 -11.01 -4.98 -27.99
C ALA A 451 -9.71 -5.27 -27.22
N VAL A 452 -8.60 -5.50 -27.92
CA VAL A 452 -7.28 -5.67 -27.30
C VAL A 452 -6.77 -4.35 -26.70
N LEU A 453 -6.90 -3.23 -27.41
CA LEU A 453 -6.52 -1.91 -26.90
C LEU A 453 -7.31 -1.54 -25.64
N ASP A 454 -8.64 -1.76 -25.65
CA ASP A 454 -9.52 -1.48 -24.52
C ASP A 454 -9.14 -2.32 -23.28
N ARG A 455 -8.79 -3.60 -23.47
CA ARG A 455 -8.32 -4.47 -22.38
C ARG A 455 -6.91 -4.11 -21.89
N GLY A 456 -6.01 -3.76 -22.81
CA GLY A 456 -4.61 -3.43 -22.53
C GLY A 456 -4.42 -2.09 -21.80
N ALA A 457 -5.42 -1.20 -21.89
CA ALA A 457 -5.41 0.11 -21.22
C ALA A 457 -5.23 0.01 -19.69
N VAL A 458 -5.78 -1.04 -19.06
CA VAL A 458 -5.66 -1.28 -17.61
C VAL A 458 -4.20 -1.50 -17.18
N LEU A 459 -3.41 -2.12 -18.06
CA LEU A 459 -2.02 -2.49 -17.82
C LEU A 459 -1.03 -1.49 -18.44
N ALA A 460 -1.53 -0.41 -19.08
CA ALA A 460 -0.75 0.51 -19.88
C ALA A 460 0.19 -0.19 -20.88
N LEU A 461 -0.27 -1.27 -21.51
CA LEU A 461 0.54 -2.01 -22.48
C LEU A 461 0.70 -1.21 -23.77
N SER A 462 1.94 -1.05 -24.21
CA SER A 462 2.24 -0.50 -25.54
C SER A 462 1.93 -1.51 -26.63
N HIS A 463 1.12 -1.09 -27.60
CA HIS A 463 0.82 -1.87 -28.80
C HIS A 463 1.33 -1.11 -30.04
N THR A 464 1.76 -1.85 -31.05
CA THR A 464 2.23 -1.26 -32.31
C THR A 464 1.40 -1.80 -33.49
N LEU A 465 0.87 -0.90 -34.30
CA LEU A 465 0.29 -1.23 -35.61
C LEU A 465 1.28 -0.83 -36.69
N VAL A 466 1.75 -1.81 -37.47
CA VAL A 466 2.62 -1.58 -38.61
C VAL A 466 1.76 -1.53 -39.87
N LYS A 467 1.88 -0.44 -40.62
CA LYS A 467 1.28 -0.28 -41.96
C LYS A 467 2.40 -0.32 -43.00
N MET A 468 2.35 -1.30 -43.89
CA MET A 468 3.33 -1.52 -44.94
C MET A 468 2.68 -1.29 -46.30
N THR A 469 3.21 -0.40 -47.13
CA THR A 469 2.74 -0.23 -48.51
C THR A 469 3.44 -1.25 -49.39
N LEU A 470 2.68 -2.16 -50.02
CA LEU A 470 3.26 -3.22 -50.84
C LEU A 470 3.81 -2.66 -52.15
N LEU A 471 4.91 -3.26 -52.63
CA LEU A 471 5.47 -2.92 -53.93
C LEU A 471 4.50 -3.30 -55.08
N PRO A 472 4.45 -2.54 -56.20
CA PRO A 472 3.50 -2.79 -57.30
C PRO A 472 3.55 -4.17 -57.96
N GLY A 473 4.63 -4.94 -57.74
CA GLY A 473 4.80 -6.31 -58.26
C GLY A 473 4.54 -7.42 -57.23
N VAL A 474 4.21 -7.09 -55.98
CA VAL A 474 4.01 -8.05 -54.90
C VAL A 474 2.52 -8.29 -54.70
N ALA A 475 2.06 -9.52 -54.88
CA ALA A 475 0.69 -9.87 -54.59
C ALA A 475 0.46 -9.94 -53.06
N HIS A 476 -0.69 -9.46 -52.60
CA HIS A 476 -1.09 -9.51 -51.19
C HIS A 476 -1.05 -10.93 -50.61
N VAL A 477 -1.42 -11.94 -51.41
CA VAL A 477 -1.37 -13.36 -51.02
C VAL A 477 0.07 -13.81 -50.76
N ASP A 478 1.03 -13.38 -51.57
CA ASP A 478 2.44 -13.75 -51.39
C ASP A 478 3.02 -13.05 -50.15
N ALA A 479 2.71 -11.77 -49.96
CA ALA A 479 3.09 -11.04 -48.75
C ALA A 479 2.51 -11.67 -47.47
N LEU A 480 1.25 -12.13 -47.51
CA LEU A 480 0.61 -12.83 -46.40
C LEU A 480 1.21 -14.22 -46.15
N ARG A 481 1.63 -14.96 -47.19
CA ARG A 481 2.33 -16.25 -47.04
C ARG A 481 3.66 -16.10 -46.32
N HIS A 482 4.37 -15.01 -46.62
CA HIS A 482 5.63 -14.67 -45.98
C HIS A 482 5.46 -14.13 -44.55
N CYS A 483 4.25 -13.70 -44.16
CA CYS A 483 3.93 -13.23 -42.82
C CYS A 483 3.55 -14.39 -41.89
N MET A 484 4.51 -14.87 -41.08
CA MET A 484 4.32 -15.98 -40.16
C MET A 484 4.43 -15.54 -38.69
N PRO A 485 3.40 -14.89 -38.13
CA PRO A 485 3.38 -14.54 -36.72
C PRO A 485 3.42 -15.83 -35.87
N ARG A 486 4.29 -15.86 -34.87
CA ARG A 486 4.48 -17.03 -33.98
C ARG A 486 3.89 -16.84 -32.59
N ARG A 487 3.45 -15.62 -32.27
CA ARG A 487 2.99 -15.22 -30.93
C ARG A 487 1.51 -14.91 -30.97
N ALA A 488 0.74 -15.60 -30.13
CA ALA A 488 -0.68 -15.32 -29.94
C ALA A 488 -0.92 -13.85 -29.60
N GLY A 489 -1.89 -13.23 -30.26
CA GLY A 489 -2.17 -11.79 -30.21
C GLY A 489 -1.61 -11.02 -31.41
N ASP A 490 -0.62 -11.54 -32.13
CA ASP A 490 -0.12 -10.92 -33.35
C ASP A 490 -1.03 -11.32 -34.53
N VAL A 491 -1.68 -10.31 -35.11
CA VAL A 491 -2.68 -10.50 -36.18
C VAL A 491 -2.34 -9.64 -37.38
N VAL A 492 -2.70 -10.14 -38.57
CA VAL A 492 -2.42 -9.47 -39.84
C VAL A 492 -3.69 -9.33 -40.68
N THR A 493 -3.81 -8.23 -41.41
CA THR A 493 -4.83 -8.04 -42.45
C THR A 493 -4.20 -7.30 -43.64
N ALA A 494 -4.88 -7.32 -44.78
CA ALA A 494 -4.51 -6.57 -45.97
C ALA A 494 -5.67 -5.66 -46.41
N ASP A 495 -5.35 -4.53 -47.04
CA ASP A 495 -6.30 -3.73 -47.83
C ASP A 495 -6.00 -3.84 -49.34
N ALA A 496 -6.32 -2.84 -50.16
CA ALA A 496 -6.04 -2.82 -51.59
C ALA A 496 -4.57 -2.52 -51.95
N GLU A 497 -3.81 -1.85 -51.07
CA GLU A 497 -2.43 -1.38 -51.32
C GLU A 497 -1.46 -1.68 -50.17
N HIS A 498 -1.98 -2.05 -49.00
CA HIS A 498 -1.25 -2.12 -47.73
C HIS A 498 -1.44 -3.46 -47.03
N LEU A 499 -0.40 -3.84 -46.30
CA LEU A 499 -0.42 -4.89 -45.30
C LEU A 499 -0.36 -4.27 -43.90
N TYR A 500 -1.26 -4.71 -43.02
CA TYR A 500 -1.35 -4.24 -41.64
C TYR A 500 -1.00 -5.38 -40.68
N VAL A 501 0.04 -5.18 -39.87
CA VAL A 501 0.45 -6.13 -38.83
C VAL A 501 0.26 -5.48 -37.47
N PHE A 502 -0.61 -6.04 -36.65
CA PHE A 502 -0.78 -5.62 -35.26
C PHE A 502 0.09 -6.50 -34.36
N LEU A 503 0.96 -5.85 -33.57
CA LEU A 503 1.88 -6.49 -32.65
C LEU A 503 1.41 -6.29 -31.21
N PHE A 504 1.10 -7.39 -30.52
CA PHE A 504 0.61 -7.36 -29.15
C PHE A 504 1.74 -7.11 -28.14
N ALA A 505 1.55 -6.14 -27.23
CA ALA A 505 2.51 -5.77 -26.19
C ALA A 505 3.95 -5.63 -26.74
N CYS A 506 4.09 -4.73 -27.71
CA CYS A 506 5.33 -4.41 -28.43
C CYS A 506 5.49 -2.90 -28.51
N GLU A 507 6.64 -2.41 -28.04
CA GLU A 507 7.01 -1.00 -28.17
C GLU A 507 7.34 -0.68 -29.63
N PRO A 508 7.06 0.54 -30.13
CA PRO A 508 7.39 0.92 -31.51
C PRO A 508 8.88 0.82 -31.84
N ALA A 509 9.75 0.95 -30.84
CA ALA A 509 11.19 0.81 -30.98
C ALA A 509 11.62 -0.64 -31.31
N ASP A 510 10.87 -1.64 -30.83
CA ASP A 510 11.16 -3.06 -31.03
C ASP A 510 10.46 -3.64 -32.28
N ALA A 511 9.60 -2.85 -32.93
CA ALA A 511 8.76 -3.31 -34.03
C ALA A 511 9.58 -3.86 -35.21
N ASP A 512 10.72 -3.25 -35.54
CA ASP A 512 11.55 -3.71 -36.66
C ASP A 512 12.17 -5.08 -36.39
N GLU A 513 12.62 -5.32 -35.17
CA GLU A 513 13.13 -6.63 -34.74
C GLU A 513 12.02 -7.67 -34.64
N ALA A 514 10.79 -7.26 -34.31
CA ALA A 514 9.63 -8.15 -34.37
C ALA A 514 9.31 -8.54 -35.82
N LEU A 515 9.29 -7.58 -36.75
CA LEU A 515 9.01 -7.82 -38.16
C LEU A 515 10.02 -8.78 -38.80
N LYS A 516 11.32 -8.63 -38.51
CA LYS A 516 12.37 -9.56 -38.98
C LYS A 516 12.16 -11.01 -38.55
N ARG A 517 11.43 -11.24 -37.45
CA ARG A 517 11.11 -12.59 -36.93
C ARG A 517 9.78 -13.13 -37.45
N ILE A 518 8.87 -12.23 -37.82
CA ILE A 518 7.54 -12.56 -38.33
C ILE A 518 7.61 -12.87 -39.83
N PHE A 519 8.39 -12.10 -40.60
CA PHE A 519 8.58 -12.35 -42.02
C PHE A 519 9.75 -13.32 -42.25
N ASP A 520 9.56 -14.29 -43.14
CA ASP A 520 10.61 -15.22 -43.57
C ASP A 520 11.55 -14.61 -44.64
N VAL A 521 11.12 -13.51 -45.27
CA VAL A 521 11.91 -12.70 -46.21
C VAL A 521 12.17 -11.29 -45.64
N PRO A 522 13.24 -10.61 -46.08
CA PRO A 522 13.49 -9.23 -45.65
C PRO A 522 12.32 -8.31 -46.02
N VAL A 523 11.87 -7.51 -45.06
CA VAL A 523 10.71 -6.61 -45.20
C VAL A 523 10.83 -5.67 -46.41
N ASP A 524 12.05 -5.24 -46.72
CA ASP A 524 12.38 -4.37 -47.86
C ASP A 524 12.06 -4.99 -49.24
N THR A 525 11.94 -6.32 -49.30
CA THR A 525 11.54 -7.03 -50.53
C THR A 525 10.03 -6.97 -50.79
N LEU A 526 9.25 -6.66 -49.75
CA LEU A 526 7.79 -6.62 -49.81
C LEU A 526 7.25 -5.18 -49.85
N SER A 527 7.95 -4.24 -49.20
CA SER A 527 7.47 -2.87 -48.98
C SER A 527 8.63 -1.88 -48.93
N ASP A 528 8.50 -0.74 -49.61
CA ASP A 528 9.43 0.41 -49.52
C ASP A 528 9.05 1.41 -48.41
N ARG A 529 7.80 1.34 -47.90
CA ARG A 529 7.26 2.26 -46.91
C ARG A 529 6.62 1.53 -45.74
N VAL A 530 7.31 1.53 -44.60
CA VAL A 530 6.84 0.94 -43.34
C VAL A 530 6.57 2.05 -42.33
N VAL A 531 5.30 2.21 -41.93
CA VAL A 531 4.85 3.18 -40.92
C VAL A 531 4.50 2.43 -39.64
N ARG A 532 5.07 2.87 -38.51
CA ARG A 532 4.77 2.33 -37.18
C ARG A 532 3.84 3.29 -36.44
N LEU A 533 2.68 2.81 -36.03
CA LEU A 533 1.66 3.58 -35.32
C LEU A 533 1.53 3.06 -33.89
N ALA A 534 1.38 3.98 -32.94
CA ALA A 534 1.19 3.69 -31.54
C ALA A 534 -0.01 4.47 -30.98
N HIS A 535 -0.59 3.98 -29.87
CA HIS A 535 -1.63 4.68 -29.10
C HIS A 535 -2.79 5.19 -29.98
N GLY A 536 -3.22 6.45 -29.82
CA GLY A 536 -4.37 7.04 -30.51
C GLY A 536 -4.24 7.11 -32.05
N SER A 537 -3.03 6.98 -32.59
CA SER A 537 -2.82 6.87 -34.04
C SER A 537 -3.33 5.53 -34.60
N ILE A 538 -3.35 4.48 -33.77
CA ILE A 538 -3.91 3.17 -34.14
C ILE A 538 -5.42 3.32 -34.36
N ASP A 539 -6.14 3.96 -33.42
CA ASP A 539 -7.59 4.15 -33.55
C ASP A 539 -7.99 4.96 -34.78
N ALA A 540 -7.23 6.01 -35.09
CA ALA A 540 -7.46 6.80 -36.29
C ALA A 540 -7.31 5.97 -37.56
N GLU A 541 -6.29 5.11 -37.63
CA GLU A 541 -6.04 4.25 -38.79
C GLU A 541 -7.05 3.10 -38.90
N LEU A 542 -7.44 2.48 -37.79
CA LEU A 542 -8.51 1.47 -37.76
C LEU A 542 -9.84 2.04 -38.24
N ASN A 543 -10.15 3.31 -37.93
CA ASN A 543 -11.35 3.99 -38.42
C ASN A 543 -11.30 4.22 -39.94
N LYS A 544 -10.13 4.57 -40.51
CA LYS A 544 -9.95 4.73 -41.96
C LYS A 544 -10.14 3.39 -42.67
N LEU A 545 -9.45 2.35 -42.20
CA LEU A 545 -9.53 1.00 -42.76
C LEU A 545 -10.98 0.47 -42.75
N LYS A 546 -11.72 0.72 -41.66
CA LYS A 546 -13.14 0.37 -41.56
C LYS A 546 -14.03 1.18 -42.51
N ALA A 547 -13.72 2.46 -42.74
CA ALA A 547 -14.46 3.30 -43.68
C ALA A 547 -14.21 2.88 -45.13
N GLU A 548 -12.99 2.51 -45.48
CA GLU A 548 -12.63 1.98 -46.80
C GLU A 548 -13.33 0.66 -47.08
N ASN A 549 -13.31 -0.28 -46.13
CA ASN A 549 -14.03 -1.55 -46.26
C ASN A 549 -15.55 -1.38 -46.43
N ARG A 550 -16.13 -0.27 -45.91
CA ARG A 550 -17.55 0.06 -46.13
C ARG A 550 -17.81 0.65 -47.52
N ARG A 551 -16.84 1.37 -48.10
CA ARG A 551 -16.96 1.98 -49.42
C ARG A 551 -16.79 0.95 -50.52
N ALA A 552 -15.80 0.08 -50.38
CA ALA A 552 -15.52 -1.03 -51.27
C ALA A 552 -15.11 -2.24 -50.42
N PRO A 553 -15.85 -3.37 -50.48
CA PRO A 553 -15.49 -4.57 -49.74
C PRO A 553 -14.07 -5.01 -50.10
N ILE A 554 -13.20 -5.08 -49.10
CA ILE A 554 -11.81 -5.52 -49.26
C ILE A 554 -11.81 -7.05 -49.42
N ALA A 555 -10.89 -7.57 -50.24
CA ALA A 555 -10.75 -9.00 -50.47
C ALA A 555 -10.51 -9.77 -49.17
N ASP A 556 -11.29 -10.83 -48.96
CA ASP A 556 -11.12 -11.75 -47.85
C ASP A 556 -10.25 -12.93 -48.29
N TYR A 557 -9.11 -13.11 -47.61
CA TYR A 557 -8.17 -14.21 -47.86
C TYR A 557 -8.32 -15.35 -46.84
N SER A 558 -9.42 -15.37 -46.07
CA SER A 558 -9.64 -16.37 -45.02
C SER A 558 -9.57 -17.79 -45.56
N ASP A 559 -10.05 -18.06 -46.78
CA ASP A 559 -9.99 -19.40 -47.38
C ASP A 559 -8.56 -19.92 -47.63
N LEU A 560 -7.58 -19.02 -47.76
CA LEU A 560 -6.17 -19.35 -47.99
C LEU A 560 -5.37 -19.47 -46.69
N PHE A 561 -5.81 -18.79 -45.62
CA PHE A 561 -5.06 -18.65 -44.37
C PHE A 561 -5.88 -19.03 -43.13
N ALA A 562 -7.03 -19.69 -43.30
CA ALA A 562 -7.86 -20.16 -42.21
C ALA A 562 -7.01 -21.01 -41.26
N ALA A 563 -6.82 -20.49 -40.04
CA ALA A 563 -6.31 -21.28 -38.95
C ALA A 563 -7.25 -22.48 -38.76
N ALA A 564 -6.70 -23.69 -38.87
CA ALA A 564 -7.37 -24.88 -38.38
C ALA A 564 -7.73 -24.64 -36.91
N HIS A 565 -8.99 -24.34 -36.64
CA HIS A 565 -9.53 -24.46 -35.28
C HIS A 565 -9.22 -25.90 -34.84
N PRO A 566 -8.66 -26.14 -33.64
CA PRO A 566 -8.71 -27.48 -33.09
C PRO A 566 -10.19 -27.85 -32.99
N ALA A 567 -10.61 -28.80 -33.82
CA ALA A 567 -11.95 -29.32 -33.81
C ALA A 567 -12.18 -29.93 -32.42
N GLY A 568 -12.86 -29.20 -31.55
CA GLY A 568 -13.52 -29.76 -30.39
C GLY A 568 -14.48 -30.82 -30.90
N GLY A 569 -14.15 -32.08 -30.64
CA GLY A 569 -14.94 -33.23 -31.04
C GLY A 569 -16.35 -33.14 -30.45
N ALA A 570 -17.30 -32.81 -31.30
CA ALA A 570 -18.70 -33.15 -31.13
C ALA A 570 -19.25 -33.56 -32.50
N ARG A 571 -18.75 -34.69 -33.03
CA ARG A 571 -19.55 -35.48 -33.94
C ARG A 571 -20.65 -36.11 -33.09
N ALA A 572 -21.81 -35.46 -33.12
CA ALA A 572 -23.06 -36.09 -32.70
C ALA A 572 -23.22 -37.37 -33.53
N ASP A 573 -23.17 -38.51 -32.85
CA ASP A 573 -23.56 -39.79 -33.43
C ASP A 573 -24.99 -39.68 -33.95
N ALA A 574 -25.11 -39.73 -35.28
CA ALA A 574 -26.36 -39.97 -35.95
C ALA A 574 -26.78 -41.41 -35.62
N ALA A 575 -27.59 -41.55 -34.57
CA ALA A 575 -28.26 -42.78 -34.22
C ALA A 575 -29.09 -43.27 -35.43
N THR A 576 -28.64 -44.36 -36.03
CA THR A 576 -29.44 -45.15 -36.99
C THR A 576 -30.49 -45.93 -36.18
N PRO A 577 -31.79 -45.87 -36.53
CA PRO A 577 -32.80 -46.62 -35.80
C PRO A 577 -32.71 -48.11 -36.15
N ALA A 578 -32.43 -48.94 -35.16
CA ALA A 578 -32.48 -50.39 -35.27
C ALA A 578 -33.95 -50.86 -35.43
N SER A 579 -34.22 -51.59 -36.50
CA SER A 579 -35.47 -52.35 -36.66
C SER A 579 -35.48 -53.60 -35.77
N PRO A 580 -36.65 -54.05 -35.28
CA PRO A 580 -36.76 -55.04 -34.22
C PRO A 580 -36.47 -56.45 -34.72
N ARG A 581 -35.60 -57.17 -33.99
CA ARG A 581 -35.44 -58.62 -34.15
C ARG A 581 -36.68 -59.33 -33.60
N THR A 582 -37.36 -60.03 -34.49
CA THR A 582 -38.35 -61.07 -34.20
C THR A 582 -37.73 -62.14 -33.31
N VAL A 583 -38.42 -62.43 -32.21
CA VAL A 583 -38.17 -63.58 -31.34
C VAL A 583 -38.77 -64.80 -32.03
N ASP A 584 -37.92 -65.70 -32.52
CA ASP A 584 -38.35 -67.06 -32.87
C ASP A 584 -38.09 -67.95 -31.65
N ALA A 585 -39.19 -68.43 -31.09
CA ALA A 585 -39.22 -69.51 -30.13
C ALA A 585 -39.54 -70.80 -30.90
N ALA A 586 -38.59 -71.74 -30.90
CA ALA A 586 -38.88 -73.15 -31.11
C ALA A 586 -37.84 -73.96 -30.34
N GLY A 587 -38.26 -74.41 -29.16
CA GLY A 587 -37.60 -75.50 -28.44
C GLY A 587 -37.96 -76.83 -29.07
N ASP A 588 -37.08 -77.80 -28.87
CA ASP A 588 -37.40 -79.22 -28.94
C ASP A 588 -38.62 -79.52 -28.04
N ALA A 589 -39.76 -79.78 -28.68
CA ALA A 589 -40.54 -81.02 -28.58
C ALA A 589 -41.64 -81.04 -29.66
#